data_AF-A0A822XDW8-F1
#
_entry.id   AF-A0A822XDW8-F1
#
_cell.length_a   1.000
_cell.length_b   1.000
_cell.length_c   1.000
_cell.angle_alpha   90.00
_cell.angle_beta   90.00
_cell.angle_gamma   90.00
#
_symmetry.space_group_name_H-M   'P 1'
#
loop_
_entity.id
_entity.type
_entity.pdbx_description
1 polymer ?
#
loop_
_entity_poly.entity_id
_entity_poly.type
_entity_poly.pdbx_seq_one_letter_code
_entity_poly.pdbx_strand_id
1 'polypeptide(L)'
;EYLLEPQTWISGLSQSAWSCSAGMGMCITYAVYMRKDEDTTLNAATMCLANNSISIIAGLTVMMAIFSVVQDPLSAVSGGSSAITFLVLPEVFAQAPGGPVVQLAMVTMFFLALSFAALTSMISTIELCVRNFVDHGVDRSQAVGFTAGALFLFGLPSAALWILMDESTGVAFPQFLEVQDHIWGYGLMFSGLFIAFSIWKYGWNRYRVWQDENDIVGFNWQDYLDNGVSSFRDDFINTGDNDWWIGKWWDYIMYLGFPIMFVVLMGTFFLDMLATVEDPWNPTNPKGITIILIFWGITAFLFISMNRLMLVNKVVPTGKSGFPMCLLSGEYVLEPRPLFRNVPEGADVPIDTLPGGQDPFIVKVGDPLPELENQPFVVSGGSVMDAEIV
;
A
#
# COMPACT_ATOMS: atom_id res chain seq x y z
N GLU A 1 -33.72 4.40 -3.69
CA GLU A 1 -33.49 5.11 -2.42
C GLU A 1 -32.00 5.15 -2.10
N TYR A 2 -31.38 4.03 -1.72
CA TYR A 2 -29.93 3.97 -1.41
C TYR A 2 -28.96 4.53 -2.46
N LEU A 3 -29.23 4.40 -3.76
CA LEU A 3 -28.36 4.98 -4.80
C LEU A 3 -28.38 6.51 -4.85
N LEU A 4 -29.40 7.15 -4.25
CA LEU A 4 -29.49 8.61 -4.09
C LEU A 4 -28.74 9.10 -2.86
N GLU A 5 -28.35 8.19 -1.96
CA GLU A 5 -27.60 8.53 -0.75
C GLU A 5 -26.11 8.60 -1.09
N PRO A 6 -25.45 9.76 -0.89
CA PRO A 6 -24.02 9.90 -1.16
C PRO A 6 -23.16 8.93 -0.35
N GLN A 7 -23.58 8.61 0.88
CA GLN A 7 -22.90 7.67 1.77
C GLN A 7 -22.74 6.28 1.15
N THR A 8 -23.73 5.80 0.38
CA THR A 8 -23.63 4.51 -0.32
C THR A 8 -22.45 4.47 -1.28
N TRP A 9 -22.24 5.54 -2.04
CA TRP A 9 -21.15 5.64 -3.01
C TRP A 9 -19.79 5.80 -2.32
N ILE A 10 -19.73 6.62 -1.26
CA ILE A 10 -18.51 6.84 -0.48
C ILE A 10 -18.04 5.53 0.16
N SER A 11 -18.95 4.81 0.83
CA SER A 11 -18.65 3.51 1.45
C SER A 11 -18.23 2.47 0.41
N GLY A 12 -18.92 2.39 -0.74
CA GLY A 12 -18.57 1.46 -1.82
C GLY A 12 -17.19 1.73 -2.43
N LEU A 13 -16.86 2.99 -2.69
CA LEU A 13 -15.55 3.39 -3.22
C LEU A 13 -14.42 3.14 -2.21
N SER A 14 -14.64 3.49 -0.94
CA SER A 14 -13.66 3.24 0.13
C SER A 14 -13.40 1.75 0.31
N GLN A 15 -14.46 0.93 0.36
CA GLN A 15 -14.34 -0.52 0.46
C GLN A 15 -13.60 -1.13 -0.73
N SER A 16 -13.85 -0.63 -1.95
CA SER A 16 -13.17 -1.09 -3.16
C SER A 16 -11.65 -0.81 -3.10
N ALA A 17 -11.27 0.42 -2.69
CA ALA A 17 -9.88 0.80 -2.54
C ALA A 17 -9.14 -0.06 -1.50
N TRP A 18 -9.78 -0.28 -0.34
CA TRP A 18 -9.26 -1.13 0.73
C TRP A 18 -9.14 -2.59 0.30
N SER A 19 -10.19 -3.15 -0.31
CA SER A 19 -10.21 -4.55 -0.72
C SER A 19 -9.16 -4.86 -1.78
N CYS A 20 -8.85 -3.92 -2.68
CA CYS A 20 -7.80 -4.09 -3.68
C CYS A 20 -6.41 -3.67 -3.18
N SER A 21 -6.28 -3.20 -1.92
CA SER A 21 -5.05 -2.63 -1.38
C SER A 21 -4.46 -1.51 -2.25
N ALA A 22 -5.33 -0.73 -2.88
CA ALA A 22 -4.96 0.30 -3.84
C ALA A 22 -4.21 1.44 -3.12
N GLY A 23 -2.99 1.72 -3.56
CA GLY A 23 -2.13 2.75 -2.95
C GLY A 23 -1.25 2.25 -1.80
N MET A 24 -1.35 0.98 -1.37
CA MET A 24 -0.50 0.44 -0.30
C MET A 24 0.94 0.15 -0.75
N GLY A 25 1.19 0.09 -2.07
CA GLY A 25 2.50 -0.27 -2.64
C GLY A 25 2.74 -1.77 -2.78
N MET A 26 1.79 -2.62 -2.36
CA MET A 26 1.91 -4.09 -2.51
C MET A 26 2.06 -4.52 -3.97
N CYS A 27 1.24 -4.01 -4.89
CA CYS A 27 1.35 -4.35 -6.30
C CYS A 27 2.69 -3.91 -6.91
N ILE A 28 3.26 -2.79 -6.46
CA ILE A 28 4.59 -2.34 -6.89
C ILE A 28 5.64 -3.34 -6.42
N THR A 29 5.55 -3.82 -5.18
CA THR A 29 6.47 -4.83 -4.64
C THR A 29 6.37 -6.14 -5.41
N TYR A 30 5.16 -6.57 -5.77
CA TYR A 30 4.97 -7.77 -6.59
C TYR A 30 5.50 -7.60 -8.02
N ALA A 31 5.33 -6.42 -8.61
CA ALA A 31 5.84 -6.14 -9.95
C ALA A 31 7.36 -6.26 -10.03
N VAL A 32 8.11 -6.01 -8.94
CA VAL A 32 9.57 -6.22 -8.89
C VAL A 32 9.95 -7.69 -9.07
N TYR A 33 9.05 -8.62 -8.76
CA TYR A 33 9.27 -10.06 -8.87
C TYR A 33 8.61 -10.71 -10.10
N MET A 34 7.96 -9.92 -10.96
CA MET A 34 7.36 -10.42 -12.19
C MET A 34 8.45 -10.63 -13.26
N ARG A 35 8.23 -11.61 -14.15
CA ARG A 35 9.09 -11.73 -15.34
C ARG A 35 8.82 -10.55 -16.28
N LYS A 36 9.81 -10.25 -17.13
CA LYS A 36 9.71 -9.17 -18.12
C LYS A 36 8.56 -9.34 -19.11
N ASP A 37 8.18 -10.58 -19.42
CA ASP A 37 7.15 -10.96 -20.39
C ASP A 37 5.78 -11.24 -19.76
N GLU A 38 5.55 -10.79 -18.51
CA GLU A 38 4.26 -10.92 -17.84
C GLU A 38 3.29 -9.80 -18.25
N ASP A 39 2.05 -10.17 -18.60
CA ASP A 39 0.99 -9.19 -18.86
C ASP A 39 0.48 -8.58 -17.54
N THR A 40 1.01 -7.40 -17.21
CA THR A 40 0.63 -6.66 -16.01
C THR A 40 -0.84 -6.21 -16.02
N THR A 41 -1.40 -5.96 -17.21
CA THR A 41 -2.78 -5.47 -17.37
C THR A 41 -3.78 -6.58 -17.11
N LEU A 42 -3.61 -7.73 -17.76
CA LEU A 42 -4.46 -8.90 -17.57
C LEU A 42 -4.36 -9.43 -16.13
N ASN A 43 -3.16 -9.45 -15.56
CA ASN A 43 -2.93 -9.84 -14.18
C ASN A 43 -3.66 -8.91 -13.20
N ALA A 44 -3.54 -7.59 -13.38
CA ALA A 44 -4.23 -6.61 -12.53
C ALA A 44 -5.76 -6.73 -12.64
N ALA A 45 -6.29 -6.88 -13.86
CA ALA A 45 -7.73 -7.03 -14.07
C ALA A 45 -8.28 -8.34 -13.47
N THR A 46 -7.58 -9.46 -13.70
CA THR A 46 -7.98 -10.77 -13.19
C THR A 46 -7.94 -10.81 -11.67
N MET A 47 -6.90 -10.23 -11.06
CA MET A 47 -6.79 -10.12 -9.61
C MET A 47 -7.98 -9.35 -9.01
N CYS A 48 -8.30 -8.17 -9.55
CA CYS A 48 -9.43 -7.36 -9.07
C CYS A 48 -10.78 -8.05 -9.28
N LEU A 49 -10.99 -8.70 -10.44
CA LEU A 49 -12.21 -9.45 -10.74
C LEU A 49 -12.37 -10.65 -9.80
N ALA A 50 -11.30 -11.40 -9.55
CA ALA A 50 -11.32 -12.53 -8.63
C ALA A 50 -11.63 -12.08 -7.20
N ASN A 51 -10.97 -11.03 -6.72
CA ASN A 51 -11.20 -10.44 -5.40
C ASN A 51 -12.68 -10.05 -5.20
N ASN A 52 -13.24 -9.30 -6.15
CA ASN A 52 -14.63 -8.83 -6.07
C ASN A 52 -15.63 -9.99 -6.18
N SER A 53 -15.34 -10.98 -7.04
CA SER A 53 -16.20 -12.16 -7.20
C SER A 53 -16.29 -12.97 -5.91
N ILE A 54 -15.13 -13.22 -5.27
CA ILE A 54 -15.09 -13.93 -3.98
C ILE A 54 -15.82 -13.12 -2.90
N SER A 55 -15.64 -11.80 -2.87
CA SER A 55 -16.33 -10.91 -1.93
C SER A 55 -17.86 -10.98 -2.06
N ILE A 56 -18.38 -10.99 -3.29
CA ILE A 56 -19.82 -11.14 -3.56
C ILE A 56 -20.32 -12.52 -3.12
N ILE A 57 -19.58 -13.60 -3.44
CA ILE A 57 -19.96 -14.96 -3.05
C ILE A 57 -19.97 -15.09 -1.51
N ALA A 58 -18.94 -14.59 -0.84
CA ALA A 58 -18.84 -14.61 0.62
C ALA A 58 -19.96 -13.78 1.25
N GLY A 59 -20.17 -12.55 0.79
CA GLY A 59 -21.24 -11.66 1.28
C GLY A 59 -22.62 -12.28 1.13
N LEU A 60 -22.95 -12.84 -0.03
CA LEU A 60 -24.21 -13.54 -0.25
C LEU A 60 -24.36 -14.77 0.65
N THR A 61 -23.31 -15.58 0.76
CA THR A 61 -23.33 -16.81 1.57
C THR A 61 -23.56 -16.51 3.04
N VAL A 62 -22.81 -15.54 3.60
CA VAL A 62 -22.95 -15.10 4.99
C VAL A 62 -24.34 -14.51 5.22
N MET A 63 -24.80 -13.63 4.33
CA MET A 63 -26.10 -12.97 4.46
C MET A 63 -27.25 -13.99 4.44
N MET A 64 -27.24 -14.94 3.49
CA MET A 64 -28.25 -16.00 3.43
C MET A 64 -28.25 -16.87 4.69
N ALA A 65 -27.07 -17.21 5.21
CA ALA A 65 -26.97 -18.03 6.40
C ALA A 65 -27.53 -17.30 7.64
N ILE A 66 -27.16 -16.02 7.83
CA ILE A 66 -27.65 -15.20 8.94
C ILE A 66 -29.18 -15.08 8.90
N PHE A 67 -29.75 -14.71 7.75
CA PHE A 67 -31.20 -14.53 7.59
C PHE A 67 -32.00 -15.84 7.72
N SER A 68 -31.33 -17.00 7.63
CA SER A 68 -32.00 -18.29 7.77
C SER A 68 -32.17 -18.76 9.21
N VAL A 69 -31.32 -18.31 10.14
CA VAL A 69 -31.28 -18.85 11.52
C VAL A 69 -31.30 -17.81 12.62
N VAL A 70 -30.91 -16.56 12.35
CA VAL A 70 -30.90 -15.49 13.36
C VAL A 70 -32.29 -14.84 13.42
N GLN A 71 -32.82 -14.66 14.64
CA GLN A 71 -34.16 -14.12 14.84
C GLN A 71 -34.29 -12.65 14.40
N ASP A 72 -33.26 -11.84 14.67
CA ASP A 72 -33.15 -10.45 14.23
C ASP A 72 -31.90 -10.28 13.34
N PRO A 73 -31.99 -10.67 12.06
CA PRO A 73 -30.83 -10.68 11.18
C PRO A 73 -30.36 -9.27 10.82
N LEU A 74 -31.25 -8.27 10.84
CA LEU A 74 -30.90 -6.88 10.51
C LEU A 74 -30.05 -6.25 11.62
N SER A 75 -30.40 -6.48 12.88
CA SER A 75 -29.57 -6.07 14.01
C SER A 75 -28.21 -6.77 13.98
N ALA A 76 -28.20 -8.07 13.68
CA ALA A 76 -26.97 -8.87 13.65
C ALA A 76 -25.95 -8.39 12.60
N VAL A 77 -26.40 -7.96 11.41
CA VAL A 77 -25.51 -7.44 10.37
C VAL A 77 -25.09 -5.98 10.58
N SER A 78 -25.77 -5.25 11.47
CA SER A 78 -25.46 -3.85 11.74
C SER A 78 -24.22 -3.64 12.62
N GLY A 79 -23.76 -4.69 13.33
CA GLY A 79 -22.60 -4.64 14.23
C GLY A 79 -21.22 -4.57 13.56
N GLY A 80 -21.15 -4.48 12.23
CA GLY A 80 -19.88 -4.44 11.49
C GLY A 80 -19.23 -5.82 11.29
N SER A 81 -18.10 -5.83 10.57
CA SER A 81 -17.41 -7.06 10.15
C SER A 81 -16.91 -7.92 11.32
N SER A 82 -16.40 -7.29 12.38
CA SER A 82 -15.92 -7.96 13.59
C SER A 82 -17.06 -8.69 14.32
N ALA A 83 -18.20 -8.02 14.54
CA ALA A 83 -19.36 -8.64 15.19
C ALA A 83 -19.93 -9.80 14.35
N ILE A 84 -20.07 -9.61 13.04
CA ILE A 84 -20.53 -10.67 12.13
C ILE A 84 -19.62 -11.91 12.24
N THR A 85 -18.30 -11.69 12.22
CA THR A 85 -17.32 -12.78 12.17
C THR A 85 -17.22 -13.54 13.49
N PHE A 86 -17.18 -12.82 14.61
CA PHE A 86 -16.86 -13.43 15.92
C PHE A 86 -18.08 -13.70 16.81
N LEU A 87 -19.26 -13.18 16.47
CA LEU A 87 -20.50 -13.40 17.23
C LEU A 87 -21.54 -14.13 16.38
N VAL A 88 -21.89 -13.53 15.24
CA VAL A 88 -23.03 -13.98 14.45
C VAL A 88 -22.73 -15.29 13.73
N LEU A 89 -21.57 -15.43 13.09
CA LEU A 89 -21.21 -16.67 12.39
C LEU A 89 -21.08 -17.89 13.33
N PRO A 90 -20.48 -17.79 14.52
CA PRO A 90 -20.55 -18.85 15.53
C PRO A 90 -21.99 -19.26 15.89
N GLU A 91 -22.91 -18.31 16.05
CA GLU A 91 -24.32 -18.59 16.30
C GLU A 91 -24.96 -19.34 15.12
N VAL A 92 -24.69 -18.90 13.89
CA VAL A 92 -25.14 -19.58 12.67
C VAL A 92 -24.64 -21.03 12.63
N PHE A 93 -23.36 -21.27 12.93
CA PHE A 93 -22.80 -22.61 12.96
C PHE A 93 -23.38 -23.48 14.08
N ALA A 94 -23.76 -22.90 15.23
CA ALA A 94 -24.42 -23.62 16.32
C ALA A 94 -25.83 -24.10 15.96
N GLN A 95 -26.46 -23.52 14.94
CA GLN A 95 -27.76 -23.95 14.41
C GLN A 95 -27.63 -24.94 13.25
N ALA A 96 -26.40 -25.28 12.83
CA ALA A 96 -26.20 -26.17 11.69
C ALA A 96 -26.74 -27.59 11.96
N PRO A 97 -27.43 -28.21 10.97
CA PRO A 97 -27.90 -29.58 11.08
C PRO A 97 -26.73 -30.57 11.09
N GLY A 98 -26.91 -31.73 11.71
CA GLY A 98 -25.86 -32.77 11.81
C GLY A 98 -25.20 -32.90 13.18
N GLY A 99 -25.67 -32.13 14.16
CA GLY A 99 -25.29 -32.25 15.57
C GLY A 99 -23.91 -31.65 15.89
N PRO A 100 -23.45 -31.77 17.16
CA PRO A 100 -22.31 -31.01 17.68
C PRO A 100 -21.00 -31.20 16.91
N VAL A 101 -20.79 -32.39 16.33
CA VAL A 101 -19.58 -32.69 15.55
C VAL A 101 -19.51 -31.86 14.27
N VAL A 102 -20.64 -31.74 13.55
CA VAL A 102 -20.71 -30.93 12.31
C VAL A 102 -20.55 -29.45 12.64
N GLN A 103 -21.20 -28.98 13.70
CA GLN A 103 -21.11 -27.59 14.16
C GLN A 103 -19.67 -27.22 14.51
N LEU A 104 -18.98 -28.06 15.29
CA LEU A 104 -17.57 -27.86 15.62
C LEU A 104 -16.69 -27.87 14.37
N ALA A 105 -16.93 -28.80 13.43
CA ALA A 105 -16.19 -28.87 12.19
C ALA A 105 -16.37 -27.58 11.35
N MET A 106 -17.58 -27.07 11.23
CA MET A 106 -17.87 -25.82 10.49
C MET A 106 -17.17 -24.61 11.11
N VAL A 107 -17.28 -24.42 12.44
CA VAL A 107 -16.58 -23.35 13.17
C VAL A 107 -15.07 -23.46 12.94
N THR A 108 -14.52 -24.67 13.11
CA THR A 108 -13.08 -24.91 12.98
C THR A 108 -12.60 -24.63 11.56
N MET A 109 -13.30 -25.14 10.54
CA MET A 109 -12.94 -24.90 9.14
C MET A 109 -13.04 -23.43 8.77
N PHE A 110 -14.07 -22.74 9.25
CA PHE A 110 -14.25 -21.31 9.00
C PHE A 110 -13.08 -20.49 9.57
N PHE A 111 -12.77 -20.64 10.87
CA PHE A 111 -11.69 -19.88 11.49
C PHE A 111 -10.30 -20.30 11.00
N LEU A 112 -10.12 -21.57 10.62
CA LEU A 112 -8.88 -22.02 10.00
C LEU A 112 -8.70 -21.39 8.61
N ALA A 113 -9.75 -21.37 7.79
CA ALA A 113 -9.73 -20.71 6.48
C ALA A 113 -9.50 -19.20 6.62
N LEU A 114 -10.19 -18.55 7.56
CA LEU A 114 -9.99 -17.13 7.88
C LEU A 114 -8.53 -16.85 8.31
N SER A 115 -7.95 -17.73 9.12
CA SER A 115 -6.54 -17.62 9.56
C SER A 115 -5.57 -17.77 8.39
N PHE A 116 -5.78 -18.73 7.50
CA PHE A 116 -4.94 -18.89 6.30
C PHE A 116 -5.07 -17.69 5.36
N ALA A 117 -6.28 -17.17 5.15
CA ALA A 117 -6.50 -15.97 4.35
C ALA A 117 -5.77 -14.75 4.93
N ALA A 118 -5.85 -14.55 6.25
CA ALA A 118 -5.12 -13.49 6.93
C ALA A 118 -3.59 -13.67 6.81
N LEU A 119 -3.09 -14.90 6.99
CA LEU A 119 -1.66 -15.22 6.85
C LEU A 119 -1.14 -14.89 5.45
N THR A 120 -1.87 -15.23 4.39
CA THR A 120 -1.43 -14.92 3.02
C THR A 120 -1.33 -13.42 2.76
N SER A 121 -2.27 -12.61 3.28
CA SER A 121 -2.22 -11.15 3.17
C SER A 121 -1.14 -10.51 4.05
N MET A 122 -0.77 -11.16 5.17
CA MET A 122 0.34 -10.69 6.00
C MET A 122 1.70 -10.92 5.32
N ILE A 123 1.88 -12.03 4.59
CA ILE A 123 3.12 -12.31 3.87
C ILE A 123 3.46 -11.18 2.88
N SER A 124 2.46 -10.72 2.12
CA SER A 124 2.62 -9.65 1.14
C SER A 124 2.95 -8.30 1.78
N THR A 125 2.30 -8.00 2.91
CA THR A 125 2.52 -6.77 3.68
C THR A 125 3.92 -6.76 4.31
N ILE A 126 4.38 -7.91 4.82
CA ILE A 126 5.75 -8.06 5.35
C ILE A 126 6.76 -7.89 4.21
N GLU A 127 6.53 -8.53 3.05
CA GLU A 127 7.44 -8.44 1.90
C GLU A 127 7.58 -6.99 1.41
N LEU A 128 6.50 -6.22 1.38
CA LEU A 128 6.54 -4.78 1.09
C LEU A 128 7.54 -4.04 2.00
N CYS A 129 7.49 -4.27 3.31
CA CYS A 129 8.43 -3.65 4.25
C CYS A 129 9.85 -4.19 4.10
N VAL A 130 10.00 -5.51 3.93
CA VAL A 130 11.31 -6.17 3.79
C VAL A 130 12.02 -5.72 2.52
N ARG A 131 11.32 -5.65 1.38
CA ARG A 131 11.87 -5.19 0.11
C ARG A 131 12.46 -3.81 0.23
N ASN A 132 11.78 -2.89 0.92
CA ASN A 132 12.32 -1.57 1.19
C ASN A 132 13.69 -1.67 1.91
N PHE A 133 13.85 -2.46 2.97
CA PHE A 133 15.15 -2.60 3.63
C PHE A 133 16.21 -3.29 2.77
N VAL A 134 15.81 -4.31 1.99
CA VAL A 134 16.72 -5.03 1.07
C VAL A 134 17.23 -4.12 -0.05
N ASP A 135 16.38 -3.25 -0.60
CA ASP A 135 16.80 -2.22 -1.56
C ASP A 135 17.77 -1.20 -0.94
N HIS A 136 17.78 -1.08 0.40
CA HIS A 136 18.77 -0.34 1.18
C HIS A 136 20.03 -1.14 1.51
N GLY A 137 20.17 -2.34 0.95
CA GLY A 137 21.33 -3.21 1.10
C GLY A 137 21.46 -3.84 2.49
N VAL A 138 20.35 -3.91 3.24
CA VAL A 138 20.24 -4.74 4.44
C VAL A 138 20.08 -6.19 4.01
N ASP A 139 20.78 -7.10 4.68
CA ASP A 139 20.62 -8.53 4.41
C ASP A 139 19.17 -8.98 4.60
N ARG A 140 18.66 -9.81 3.68
CA ARG A 140 17.25 -10.24 3.68
C ARG A 140 16.83 -10.90 4.99
N SER A 141 17.68 -11.73 5.59
CA SER A 141 17.34 -12.42 6.85
C SER A 141 17.23 -11.43 8.02
N GLN A 142 18.08 -10.40 8.04
CA GLN A 142 18.04 -9.32 9.03
C GLN A 142 16.82 -8.43 8.83
N ALA A 143 16.49 -8.08 7.58
CA ALA A 143 15.31 -7.31 7.23
C ALA A 143 14.02 -8.04 7.65
N VAL A 144 13.88 -9.33 7.31
CA VAL A 144 12.72 -10.14 7.70
C VAL A 144 12.60 -10.21 9.23
N GLY A 145 13.69 -10.54 9.93
CA GLY A 145 13.68 -10.64 11.40
C GLY A 145 13.31 -9.31 12.07
N PHE A 146 13.86 -8.20 11.57
CA PHE A 146 13.56 -6.86 12.06
C PHE A 146 12.10 -6.47 11.80
N THR A 147 11.62 -6.61 10.55
CA THR A 147 10.25 -6.26 10.18
C THR A 147 9.24 -7.10 10.96
N ALA A 148 9.43 -8.42 11.05
CA ALA A 148 8.54 -9.30 11.80
C ALA A 148 8.54 -8.97 13.30
N GLY A 149 9.72 -8.74 13.89
CA GLY A 149 9.84 -8.34 15.29
C GLY A 149 9.19 -6.98 15.58
N ALA A 150 9.41 -5.99 14.71
CA ALA A 150 8.80 -4.67 14.82
C ALA A 150 7.26 -4.75 14.71
N LEU A 151 6.73 -5.45 13.70
CA LEU A 151 5.29 -5.64 13.53
C LEU A 151 4.66 -6.35 14.73
N PHE A 152 5.31 -7.40 15.25
CA PHE A 152 4.84 -8.08 16.45
C PHE A 152 4.77 -7.12 17.64
N LEU A 153 5.85 -6.37 17.92
CA LEU A 153 5.91 -5.45 19.05
C LEU A 153 4.91 -4.29 18.92
N PHE A 154 4.79 -3.69 17.74
CA PHE A 154 3.83 -2.61 17.49
C PHE A 154 2.38 -3.11 17.41
N GLY A 155 2.16 -4.40 17.15
CA GLY A 155 0.84 -5.04 17.21
C GLY A 155 0.38 -5.41 18.62
N LEU A 156 1.29 -5.54 19.61
CA LEU A 156 0.93 -5.86 20.99
C LEU A 156 -0.08 -4.88 21.61
N PRO A 157 0.05 -3.55 21.44
CA PRO A 157 -0.98 -2.59 21.85
C PRO A 157 -2.38 -2.92 21.30
N SER A 158 -2.51 -3.28 20.03
CA SER A 158 -3.80 -3.64 19.42
C SER A 158 -4.40 -4.91 20.00
N ALA A 159 -3.57 -5.85 20.47
CA ALA A 159 -4.02 -7.10 21.06
C ALA A 159 -4.33 -7.01 22.57
N ALA A 160 -3.72 -6.06 23.28
CA ALA A 160 -3.70 -6.06 24.75
C ALA A 160 -4.12 -4.75 25.42
N LEU A 161 -4.05 -3.60 24.73
CA LEU A 161 -4.35 -2.29 25.30
C LEU A 161 -5.72 -1.78 24.84
N TRP A 162 -6.35 -0.97 25.72
CA TRP A 162 -7.61 -0.28 25.45
C TRP A 162 -8.72 -1.21 24.95
N ILE A 163 -8.90 -2.34 25.63
CA ILE A 163 -10.01 -3.26 25.36
C ILE A 163 -11.24 -2.75 26.12
N LEU A 164 -12.27 -2.35 25.39
CA LEU A 164 -13.54 -1.88 25.94
C LEU A 164 -14.58 -2.99 25.92
N MET A 165 -15.53 -2.97 26.86
CA MET A 165 -16.68 -3.85 26.81
C MET A 165 -17.86 -3.06 26.25
N ASP A 166 -18.47 -3.55 25.17
CA ASP A 166 -19.75 -3.02 24.73
C ASP A 166 -20.83 -3.42 25.75
N GLU A 167 -21.46 -2.43 26.37
CA GLU A 167 -22.49 -2.64 27.40
C GLU A 167 -23.76 -3.32 26.85
N SER A 168 -24.02 -3.20 25.55
CA SER A 168 -25.21 -3.74 24.91
C SER A 168 -25.07 -5.22 24.51
N THR A 169 -23.87 -5.61 24.07
CA THR A 169 -23.59 -6.97 23.58
C THR A 169 -22.76 -7.80 24.56
N GLY A 170 -22.09 -7.16 25.54
CA GLY A 170 -21.16 -7.80 26.47
C GLY A 170 -19.86 -8.25 25.80
N VAL A 171 -19.52 -7.68 24.65
CA VAL A 171 -18.39 -8.10 23.83
C VAL A 171 -17.21 -7.18 24.02
N ALA A 172 -16.03 -7.79 24.19
CA ALA A 172 -14.77 -7.07 24.28
C ALA A 172 -14.33 -6.60 22.89
N PHE A 173 -14.07 -5.30 22.76
CA PHE A 173 -13.69 -4.64 21.53
C PHE A 173 -12.32 -3.96 21.69
N PRO A 174 -11.32 -4.27 20.84
CA PRO A 174 -9.99 -3.69 20.93
C PRO A 174 -9.99 -2.25 20.39
N GLN A 175 -10.34 -1.27 21.22
CA GLN A 175 -10.47 0.12 20.80
C GLN A 175 -9.17 0.69 20.21
N PHE A 176 -8.02 0.25 20.70
CA PHE A 176 -6.73 0.67 20.14
C PHE A 176 -6.57 0.20 18.68
N LEU A 177 -6.93 -1.05 18.36
CA LEU A 177 -6.88 -1.60 17.01
C LEU A 177 -7.75 -0.75 16.07
N GLU A 178 -8.92 -0.36 16.54
CA GLU A 178 -9.93 0.32 15.74
C GLU A 178 -9.58 1.79 15.51
N VAL A 179 -8.86 2.40 16.46
CA VAL A 179 -8.22 3.69 16.23
C VAL A 179 -7.10 3.59 15.20
N GLN A 180 -6.28 2.53 15.23
CA GLN A 180 -5.26 2.32 14.20
C GLN A 180 -5.89 2.12 12.83
N ASP A 181 -6.91 1.27 12.73
CA ASP A 181 -7.66 1.03 11.51
C ASP A 181 -8.28 2.32 10.98
N HIS A 182 -8.89 3.13 11.84
CA HIS A 182 -9.43 4.43 11.49
C HIS A 182 -8.36 5.40 10.95
N ILE A 183 -7.22 5.54 11.62
CA ILE A 183 -6.15 6.48 11.22
C ILE A 183 -5.50 6.08 9.90
N TRP A 184 -5.13 4.80 9.76
CA TRP A 184 -4.46 4.29 8.55
C TRP A 184 -5.45 4.03 7.41
N GLY A 185 -6.72 3.82 7.75
CA GLY A 185 -7.94 3.92 6.94
C GLY A 185 -7.87 5.05 5.90
N TYR A 186 -7.59 6.26 6.39
CA TYR A 186 -7.47 7.43 5.54
C TYR A 186 -6.07 7.60 4.95
N GLY A 187 -5.04 7.06 5.62
CA GLY A 187 -3.65 7.15 5.18
C GLY A 187 -3.42 6.43 3.86
N LEU A 188 -4.08 5.28 3.66
CA LEU A 188 -4.05 4.53 2.39
C LEU A 188 -4.47 5.40 1.20
N MET A 189 -5.51 6.21 1.36
CA MET A 189 -5.99 7.05 0.28
C MET A 189 -4.98 8.14 -0.11
N PHE A 190 -4.34 8.77 0.87
CA PHE A 190 -3.27 9.74 0.62
C PHE A 190 -2.07 9.10 -0.04
N SER A 191 -1.74 7.86 0.33
CA SER A 191 -0.72 7.09 -0.37
C SER A 191 -1.09 6.88 -1.85
N GLY A 192 -2.35 6.53 -2.15
CA GLY A 192 -2.88 6.48 -3.51
C GLY A 192 -2.74 7.81 -4.26
N LEU A 193 -3.00 8.94 -3.59
CA LEU A 193 -2.78 10.27 -4.17
C LEU A 193 -1.30 10.53 -4.50
N PHE A 194 -0.35 10.09 -3.67
CA PHE A 194 1.07 10.25 -3.97
C PHE A 194 1.52 9.41 -5.18
N ILE A 195 0.94 8.22 -5.36
CA ILE A 195 1.17 7.42 -6.58
C ILE A 195 0.59 8.14 -7.80
N ALA A 196 -0.66 8.63 -7.72
CA ALA A 196 -1.27 9.40 -8.80
C ALA A 196 -0.47 10.66 -9.15
N PHE A 197 -0.01 11.39 -8.13
CA PHE A 197 0.87 12.55 -8.30
C PHE A 197 2.19 12.18 -9.00
N SER A 198 2.77 11.04 -8.69
CA SER A 198 3.99 10.56 -9.34
C SER A 198 3.76 10.29 -10.83
N ILE A 199 2.61 9.71 -11.19
CA ILE A 199 2.16 9.52 -12.59
C ILE A 199 1.98 10.86 -13.29
N TRP A 200 1.27 11.81 -12.67
CA TRP A 200 1.05 13.15 -13.23
C TRP A 200 2.36 13.91 -13.44
N LYS A 201 3.27 13.83 -12.47
CA LYS A 201 4.60 14.43 -12.54
C LYS A 201 5.42 13.83 -13.68
N TYR A 202 5.36 12.50 -13.87
CA TYR A 202 6.03 11.83 -14.99
C TYR A 202 5.50 12.33 -16.34
N GLY A 203 4.17 12.34 -16.52
CA GLY A 203 3.55 12.83 -17.76
C GLY A 203 3.85 14.31 -18.03
N TRP A 204 3.91 15.15 -17.00
CA TRP A 204 4.36 16.53 -17.13
C TRP A 204 5.82 16.65 -17.57
N ASN A 205 6.71 15.83 -17.02
CA ASN A 205 8.12 15.85 -17.41
C ASN A 205 8.30 15.39 -18.86
N ARG A 206 7.62 14.33 -19.27
CA ARG A 206 7.63 13.86 -20.67
C ARG A 206 7.09 14.88 -21.65
N TYR A 207 6.00 15.56 -21.29
CA TYR A 207 5.47 16.65 -22.10
C TYR A 207 6.51 17.77 -22.29
N ARG A 208 7.23 18.16 -21.23
CA ARG A 208 8.27 19.19 -21.33
C ARG A 208 9.43 18.77 -22.23
N VAL A 209 9.89 17.52 -22.11
CA VAL A 209 10.93 16.98 -23.01
C VAL A 209 10.44 17.01 -24.46
N TRP A 210 9.19 16.59 -24.71
CA TRP A 210 8.59 16.65 -26.04
C TRP A 210 8.46 18.08 -26.57
N GLN A 211 8.13 19.07 -25.73
CA GLN A 211 8.11 20.48 -26.13
C GLN A 211 9.49 20.97 -26.54
N ASP A 212 10.52 20.62 -25.75
CA ASP A 212 11.91 20.99 -26.01
C ASP A 212 12.42 20.35 -27.31
N GLU A 213 12.04 19.10 -27.59
CA GLU A 213 12.40 18.38 -28.83
C GLU A 213 11.70 18.93 -30.08
N ASN A 214 10.53 19.55 -29.94
CA ASN A 214 9.73 20.07 -31.05
C ASN A 214 9.76 21.61 -31.17
N ASP A 215 10.63 22.28 -30.40
CA ASP A 215 10.76 23.75 -30.34
C ASP A 215 9.41 24.47 -30.04
N ILE A 216 8.52 23.83 -29.27
CA ILE A 216 7.20 24.37 -28.94
C ILE A 216 7.30 25.26 -27.72
N VAL A 217 7.02 26.55 -27.90
CA VAL A 217 7.01 27.53 -26.81
C VAL A 217 5.59 27.75 -26.30
N GLY A 218 5.38 27.50 -25.02
CA GLY A 218 4.09 27.72 -24.34
C GLY A 218 3.26 26.46 -24.19
N PHE A 219 2.25 26.53 -23.32
CA PHE A 219 1.45 25.38 -22.94
C PHE A 219 0.20 25.24 -23.82
N ASN A 220 -0.03 24.03 -24.32
CA ASN A 220 -1.25 23.66 -25.03
C ASN A 220 -1.85 22.39 -24.39
N TRP A 221 -3.14 22.49 -24.05
CA TRP A 221 -3.89 21.41 -23.42
C TRP A 221 -4.00 20.15 -24.29
N GLN A 222 -4.16 20.29 -25.61
CA GLN A 222 -4.29 19.14 -26.50
C GLN A 222 -2.96 18.39 -26.58
N ASP A 223 -1.86 19.13 -26.74
CA ASP A 223 -0.52 18.54 -26.82
C ASP A 223 -0.14 17.84 -25.51
N TYR A 224 -0.54 18.39 -24.36
CA TYR A 224 -0.33 17.74 -23.06
C TYR A 224 -1.15 16.46 -22.92
N LEU A 225 -2.40 16.45 -23.38
CA LEU A 225 -3.24 15.25 -23.34
C LEU A 225 -2.69 14.14 -24.24
N ASP A 226 -2.17 14.49 -25.41
CA ASP A 226 -1.70 13.49 -26.38
C ASP A 226 -0.28 12.99 -26.12
N ASN A 227 0.61 13.84 -25.59
CA ASN A 227 2.04 13.52 -25.44
C ASN A 227 2.50 13.45 -23.97
N GLY A 228 1.77 14.03 -23.02
CA GLY A 228 2.11 13.98 -21.60
C GLY A 228 1.33 12.92 -20.84
N VAL A 229 0.01 13.02 -20.87
CA VAL A 229 -0.91 12.20 -20.07
C VAL A 229 -0.83 10.72 -20.42
N SER A 230 -0.68 10.41 -21.71
CA SER A 230 -0.53 9.05 -22.25
C SER A 230 0.82 8.40 -21.93
N SER A 231 1.87 9.20 -21.68
CA SER A 231 3.25 8.72 -21.57
C SER A 231 3.43 7.62 -20.53
N PHE A 232 2.83 7.75 -19.34
CA PHE A 232 2.99 6.73 -18.31
C PHE A 232 2.36 5.39 -18.73
N ARG A 233 1.20 5.44 -19.37
CA ARG A 233 0.53 4.24 -19.89
C ARG A 233 1.37 3.60 -20.98
N ASP A 234 1.85 4.39 -21.93
CA ASP A 234 2.55 3.87 -23.09
C ASP A 234 3.96 3.35 -22.74
N ASP A 235 4.63 3.98 -21.77
CA ASP A 235 5.99 3.59 -21.35
C ASP A 235 6.00 2.43 -20.34
N PHE A 236 5.03 2.35 -19.42
CA PHE A 236 5.06 1.41 -18.29
C PHE A 236 3.91 0.41 -18.21
N ILE A 237 2.75 0.71 -18.81
CA ILE A 237 1.58 -0.18 -18.72
C ILE A 237 1.49 -1.03 -19.97
N ASN A 238 1.46 -0.40 -21.14
CA ASN A 238 1.31 -1.04 -22.45
C ASN A 238 2.66 -1.51 -23.00
N THR A 239 3.29 -2.44 -22.28
CA THR A 239 4.51 -3.10 -22.71
C THR A 239 4.24 -4.11 -23.82
N GLY A 240 5.25 -4.42 -24.65
CA GLY A 240 5.10 -5.24 -25.87
C GLY A 240 4.58 -6.66 -25.64
N ASP A 241 4.62 -7.15 -24.41
CA ASP A 241 4.23 -8.51 -24.02
C ASP A 241 2.79 -8.60 -23.48
N ASN A 242 2.00 -7.52 -23.55
CA ASN A 242 0.61 -7.54 -23.07
C ASN A 242 -0.36 -8.14 -24.10
N ASP A 243 -1.19 -9.08 -23.64
CA ASP A 243 -2.38 -9.58 -24.33
C ASP A 243 -3.51 -8.54 -24.31
N TRP A 244 -3.62 -7.75 -23.22
CA TRP A 244 -4.61 -6.70 -23.09
C TRP A 244 -3.99 -5.28 -23.06
N TRP A 245 -4.32 -4.50 -24.08
CA TRP A 245 -3.92 -3.10 -24.19
C TRP A 245 -4.91 -2.13 -23.54
N ILE A 246 -4.39 -1.23 -22.70
CA ILE A 246 -5.15 -0.16 -22.08
C ILE A 246 -5.27 1.02 -23.06
N GLY A 247 -6.48 1.57 -23.17
CA GLY A 247 -6.76 2.72 -24.04
C GLY A 247 -6.73 4.06 -23.31
N LYS A 248 -7.03 5.15 -24.05
CA LYS A 248 -7.12 6.53 -23.52
C LYS A 248 -8.16 6.72 -22.42
N TRP A 249 -9.08 5.78 -22.23
CA TRP A 249 -10.04 5.82 -21.12
C TRP A 249 -9.36 5.79 -19.75
N TRP A 250 -8.23 5.10 -19.62
CA TRP A 250 -7.48 5.03 -18.36
C TRP A 250 -6.84 6.38 -18.02
N ASP A 251 -6.35 7.09 -19.03
CA ASP A 251 -5.80 8.43 -18.89
C ASP A 251 -6.86 9.40 -18.31
N TYR A 252 -8.09 9.35 -18.83
CA TYR A 252 -9.21 10.13 -18.29
C TYR A 252 -9.53 9.74 -16.85
N ILE A 253 -9.49 8.45 -16.51
CA ILE A 253 -9.67 8.01 -15.12
C ILE A 253 -8.55 8.57 -14.24
N MET A 254 -7.29 8.50 -14.65
CA MET A 254 -6.17 8.91 -13.80
C MET A 254 -6.03 10.43 -13.64
N TYR A 255 -6.31 11.21 -14.68
CA TYR A 255 -6.08 12.66 -14.68
C TYR A 255 -7.34 13.49 -14.41
N LEU A 256 -8.53 12.91 -14.55
CA LEU A 256 -9.79 13.59 -14.27
C LEU A 256 -10.62 12.83 -13.22
N GLY A 257 -10.84 11.53 -13.44
CA GLY A 257 -11.67 10.70 -12.56
C GLY A 257 -11.14 10.60 -11.13
N PHE A 258 -9.86 10.28 -10.98
CA PHE A 258 -9.20 10.06 -9.69
C PHE A 258 -9.14 11.34 -8.86
N PRO A 259 -8.70 12.52 -9.38
CA PRO A 259 -8.77 13.76 -8.62
C PRO A 259 -10.17 14.10 -8.11
N ILE A 260 -11.18 13.99 -8.98
CA ILE A 260 -12.57 14.26 -8.61
C ILE A 260 -13.04 13.30 -7.53
N MET A 261 -12.81 12.00 -7.74
CA MET A 261 -13.17 10.95 -6.80
C MET A 261 -12.48 11.16 -5.46
N PHE A 262 -11.17 11.44 -5.45
CA PHE A 262 -10.41 11.71 -4.24
C PHE A 262 -10.95 12.95 -3.50
N VAL A 263 -11.21 14.05 -4.20
CA VAL A 263 -11.75 15.28 -3.60
C VAL A 263 -13.14 15.05 -3.01
N VAL A 264 -14.02 14.37 -3.74
CA VAL A 264 -15.37 14.04 -3.24
C VAL A 264 -15.26 13.14 -2.03
N LEU A 265 -14.48 12.08 -2.09
CA LEU A 265 -14.39 11.07 -1.04
C LEU A 265 -13.72 11.63 0.21
N MET A 266 -12.56 12.29 0.09
CA MET A 266 -11.91 12.95 1.22
C MET A 266 -12.73 14.12 1.77
N GLY A 267 -13.31 14.94 0.90
CA GLY A 267 -14.12 16.09 1.31
C GLY A 267 -15.35 15.64 2.09
N THR A 268 -16.07 14.65 1.58
CA THR A 268 -17.26 14.09 2.27
C THR A 268 -16.87 13.39 3.56
N PHE A 269 -15.75 12.68 3.62
CA PHE A 269 -15.28 12.07 4.86
C PHE A 269 -14.97 13.07 5.96
N PHE A 270 -14.18 14.11 5.66
CA PHE A 270 -13.89 15.13 6.67
C PHE A 270 -15.14 15.92 7.07
N LEU A 271 -16.06 16.17 6.14
CA LEU A 271 -17.34 16.80 6.45
C LEU A 271 -18.22 15.92 7.35
N ASP A 272 -18.32 14.62 7.07
CA ASP A 272 -19.07 13.68 7.89
C ASP A 272 -18.49 13.62 9.30
N MET A 273 -17.17 13.50 9.42
CA MET A 273 -16.48 13.51 10.71
C MET A 273 -16.71 14.81 11.48
N LEU A 274 -16.75 15.98 10.82
CA LEU A 274 -17.09 17.25 11.47
C LEU A 274 -18.55 17.34 11.92
N ALA A 275 -19.46 16.62 11.25
CA ALA A 275 -20.89 16.67 11.50
C ALA A 275 -21.38 15.62 12.50
N THR A 276 -20.76 14.43 12.52
CA THR A 276 -21.24 13.25 13.26
C THR A 276 -20.41 12.95 14.51
N VAL A 277 -19.13 13.31 14.53
CA VAL A 277 -18.25 13.03 15.66
C VAL A 277 -18.35 14.16 16.68
N GLU A 278 -18.71 13.81 17.92
CA GLU A 278 -18.76 14.75 19.03
C GLU A 278 -17.33 15.22 19.39
N ASP A 279 -17.12 16.54 19.45
CA ASP A 279 -15.81 17.16 19.72
C ASP A 279 -14.67 16.57 18.84
N PRO A 280 -14.74 16.75 17.51
CA PRO A 280 -13.85 16.09 16.56
C PRO A 280 -12.41 16.65 16.63
N TRP A 281 -12.22 17.79 17.30
CA TRP A 281 -10.92 18.44 17.46
C TRP A 281 -10.18 18.01 18.73
N ASN A 282 -10.82 17.23 19.60
CA ASN A 282 -10.20 16.73 20.80
C ASN A 282 -9.18 15.61 20.50
N PRO A 283 -7.91 15.74 20.91
CA PRO A 283 -6.88 14.74 20.64
C PRO A 283 -7.12 13.39 21.34
N THR A 284 -7.96 13.33 22.38
CA THR A 284 -8.31 12.08 23.06
C THR A 284 -9.51 11.37 22.41
N ASN A 285 -10.15 11.99 21.43
CA ASN A 285 -11.27 11.38 20.73
C ASN A 285 -10.74 10.34 19.72
N PRO A 286 -11.07 9.04 19.90
CA PRO A 286 -10.60 7.98 19.00
C PRO A 286 -11.08 8.11 17.56
N LYS A 287 -12.18 8.84 17.33
CA LYS A 287 -12.80 9.07 16.02
C LYS A 287 -12.58 10.50 15.50
N GLY A 288 -11.74 11.28 16.19
CA GLY A 288 -11.54 12.70 15.90
C GLY A 288 -10.59 12.96 14.73
N ILE A 289 -10.61 14.18 14.21
CA ILE A 289 -9.69 14.64 13.15
C ILE A 289 -8.29 14.84 13.72
N THR A 290 -8.21 15.37 14.94
CA THR A 290 -6.94 15.76 15.56
C THR A 290 -6.03 14.56 15.77
N ILE A 291 -6.55 13.40 16.16
CA ILE A 291 -5.73 12.20 16.35
C ILE A 291 -5.12 11.73 15.02
N ILE A 292 -5.89 11.78 13.92
CA ILE A 292 -5.41 11.46 12.57
C ILE A 292 -4.27 12.42 12.18
N LEU A 293 -4.48 13.72 12.30
CA LEU A 293 -3.48 14.74 11.92
C LEU A 293 -2.22 14.66 12.77
N ILE A 294 -2.34 14.33 14.07
CA ILE A 294 -1.18 14.13 14.95
C ILE A 294 -0.38 12.91 14.50
N PHE A 295 -1.02 11.76 14.28
CA PHE A 295 -0.31 10.54 13.86
C PHE A 295 0.36 10.70 12.50
N TRP A 296 -0.33 11.32 11.54
CA TRP A 296 0.25 11.63 10.24
C TRP A 296 1.36 12.67 10.33
N GLY A 297 1.20 13.68 11.18
CA GLY A 297 2.24 14.68 11.43
C GLY A 297 3.50 14.07 12.05
N ILE A 298 3.35 13.18 13.02
CA ILE A 298 4.45 12.40 13.60
C ILE A 298 5.11 11.53 12.53
N THR A 299 4.31 10.83 11.73
CA THR A 299 4.80 9.97 10.64
C THR A 299 5.59 10.79 9.61
N ALA A 300 5.03 11.89 9.13
CA ALA A 300 5.69 12.80 8.20
C ALA A 300 6.98 13.38 8.80
N PHE A 301 6.96 13.77 10.07
CA PHE A 301 8.15 14.23 10.78
C PHE A 301 9.23 13.14 10.87
N LEU A 302 8.84 11.90 11.18
CA LEU A 302 9.76 10.75 11.18
C LEU A 302 10.36 10.53 9.78
N PHE A 303 9.55 10.52 8.72
CA PHE A 303 10.06 10.39 7.35
C PHE A 303 11.01 11.53 6.97
N ILE A 304 10.67 12.78 7.29
CA ILE A 304 11.50 13.94 6.97
C ILE A 304 12.81 13.94 7.80
N SER A 305 12.74 13.62 9.09
CA SER A 305 13.92 13.54 9.95
C SER A 305 14.83 12.36 9.59
N MET A 306 14.25 11.22 9.22
CA MET A 306 14.95 10.04 8.75
C MET A 306 15.32 10.11 7.26
N ASN A 307 15.00 11.18 6.53
CA ASN A 307 15.32 11.33 5.10
C ASN A 307 16.82 11.10 4.83
N ARG A 308 17.69 11.63 5.71
CA ARG A 308 19.14 11.40 5.62
C ARG A 308 19.56 9.95 5.88
N LEU A 309 18.75 9.14 6.58
CA LEU A 309 19.05 7.73 6.89
C LEU A 309 18.35 6.76 5.92
N MET A 310 17.17 7.12 5.41
CA MET A 310 16.27 6.23 4.66
C MET A 310 16.12 6.57 3.19
N LEU A 311 16.51 7.75 2.72
CA LEU A 311 16.34 8.10 1.29
C LEU A 311 17.68 8.43 0.64
N VAL A 312 18.55 9.15 1.34
CA VAL A 312 19.78 9.70 0.74
C VAL A 312 21.02 8.84 1.02
N ASN A 313 21.09 8.15 2.17
CA ASN A 313 22.29 7.41 2.58
C ASN A 313 21.99 5.96 2.94
N LYS A 314 22.96 5.07 2.75
CA LYS A 314 22.95 3.68 3.24
C LYS A 314 23.69 3.59 4.58
N VAL A 315 23.14 2.78 5.49
CA VAL A 315 23.79 2.44 6.76
C VAL A 315 24.73 1.27 6.54
N VAL A 316 26.04 1.49 6.65
CA VAL A 316 27.05 0.44 6.55
C VAL A 316 27.64 0.19 7.94
N PRO A 317 27.43 -1.02 8.52
CA PRO A 317 28.04 -1.36 9.79
C PRO A 317 29.57 -1.33 9.71
N THR A 318 30.23 -0.64 10.64
CA THR A 318 31.70 -0.60 10.74
C THR A 318 32.26 -1.56 11.79
N GLY A 319 31.39 -2.05 12.68
CA GLY A 319 31.73 -3.00 13.74
C GLY A 319 31.28 -4.44 13.46
N LYS A 320 31.31 -5.27 14.50
CA LYS A 320 30.81 -6.66 14.44
C LYS A 320 29.28 -6.75 14.55
N SER A 321 28.65 -5.66 14.96
CA SER A 321 27.21 -5.56 15.16
C SER A 321 26.53 -5.32 13.81
N GLY A 322 25.70 -6.26 13.35
CA GLY A 322 24.89 -6.09 12.13
C GLY A 322 23.70 -5.15 12.33
N PHE A 323 22.93 -4.92 11.27
CA PHE A 323 21.64 -4.23 11.36
C PHE A 323 20.63 -5.07 12.17
N PRO A 324 19.79 -4.48 13.04
CA PRO A 324 19.68 -3.05 13.38
C PRO A 324 20.62 -2.61 14.53
N MET A 325 21.35 -3.52 15.17
CA MET A 325 22.17 -3.21 16.35
C MET A 325 23.29 -2.21 16.08
N CYS A 326 23.79 -2.12 14.84
CA CYS A 326 24.73 -1.09 14.41
C CYS A 326 24.19 0.33 14.65
N LEU A 327 22.88 0.55 14.48
CA LEU A 327 22.25 1.85 14.70
C LEU A 327 22.23 2.24 16.18
N LEU A 328 21.96 1.28 17.06
CA LEU A 328 21.90 1.51 18.51
C LEU A 328 23.29 1.70 19.12
N SER A 329 24.31 1.02 18.57
CA SER A 329 25.70 1.10 19.04
C SER A 329 26.46 2.30 18.46
N GLY A 330 25.94 2.95 17.41
CA GLY A 330 26.65 4.01 16.70
C GLY A 330 27.81 3.50 15.84
N GLU A 331 27.98 2.18 15.68
CA GLU A 331 29.02 1.54 14.88
C GLU A 331 28.61 1.45 13.40
N TYR A 332 28.31 2.59 12.79
CA TYR A 332 27.95 2.67 11.38
C TYR A 332 28.51 3.92 10.70
N VAL A 333 28.72 3.83 9.39
CA VAL A 333 28.99 4.97 8.52
C VAL A 333 27.79 5.14 7.58
N LEU A 334 27.47 6.41 7.31
CA LEU A 334 26.50 6.76 6.29
C LEU A 334 27.24 6.98 4.99
N GLU A 335 27.03 6.07 4.05
CA GLU A 335 27.50 6.25 2.68
C GLU A 335 26.40 6.98 1.91
N PRO A 336 26.68 8.17 1.33
CA PRO A 336 25.79 8.79 0.35
C PRO A 336 25.47 7.77 -0.72
N ARG A 337 24.20 7.64 -1.09
CA ARG A 337 23.85 6.80 -2.23
C ARG A 337 24.27 7.52 -3.50
N PRO A 338 25.18 6.91 -4.24
CA PRO A 338 24.92 6.46 -5.57
C PRO A 338 23.82 5.41 -5.63
N LEU A 339 22.75 5.64 -6.38
CA LEU A 339 21.97 4.53 -6.91
C LEU A 339 22.77 3.91 -8.06
N PHE A 340 23.87 3.21 -7.78
CA PHE A 340 24.50 2.36 -8.80
C PHE A 340 23.55 1.19 -9.02
N ARG A 341 22.56 1.38 -9.90
CA ARG A 341 21.75 0.31 -10.47
C ARG A 341 22.50 -0.19 -11.68
N ASN A 342 23.14 -1.33 -11.49
CA ASN A 342 23.82 -2.01 -12.57
C ASN A 342 22.77 -2.45 -13.59
N VAL A 343 22.64 -1.70 -14.71
CA VAL A 343 21.82 -2.17 -15.83
C VAL A 343 22.47 -3.46 -16.33
N PRO A 344 21.75 -4.59 -16.24
CA PRO A 344 22.32 -5.88 -16.56
C PRO A 344 22.74 -5.93 -18.02
N GLU A 345 23.78 -6.72 -18.29
CA GLU A 345 24.27 -6.90 -19.65
C GLU A 345 23.15 -7.48 -20.53
N GLY A 346 22.70 -6.72 -21.53
CA GLY A 346 21.60 -7.10 -22.43
C GLY A 346 20.22 -6.51 -22.10
N ALA A 347 20.09 -5.56 -21.17
CA ALA A 347 18.85 -4.81 -21.04
C ALA A 347 18.64 -3.86 -22.23
N ASP A 348 17.46 -3.92 -22.85
CA ASP A 348 17.09 -3.13 -24.05
C ASP A 348 16.79 -1.65 -23.75
N VAL A 349 16.83 -1.25 -22.48
CA VAL A 349 16.38 0.07 -22.01
C VAL A 349 17.59 0.93 -21.61
N PRO A 350 17.78 2.11 -22.23
CA PRO A 350 18.86 3.04 -21.86
C PRO A 350 18.76 3.49 -20.40
N ILE A 351 19.91 3.56 -19.72
CA ILE A 351 20.01 3.84 -18.28
C ILE A 351 19.41 5.20 -17.87
N ASP A 352 19.46 6.17 -18.80
CA ASP A 352 18.93 7.52 -18.68
C ASP A 352 17.40 7.58 -18.59
N THR A 353 16.71 6.52 -19.02
CA THR A 353 15.25 6.43 -18.97
C THR A 353 14.72 5.90 -17.63
N LEU A 354 15.60 5.38 -16.76
CA LEU A 354 15.21 4.93 -15.43
C LEU A 354 14.91 6.12 -14.50
N PRO A 355 14.06 5.98 -13.48
CA PRO A 355 13.90 6.99 -12.44
C PRO A 355 15.25 7.28 -11.76
N GLY A 356 15.75 8.50 -11.95
CA GLY A 356 17.10 8.89 -11.51
C GLY A 356 18.21 8.62 -12.54
N GLY A 357 17.91 8.22 -13.78
CA GLY A 357 18.90 7.89 -14.83
C GLY A 357 19.83 9.03 -15.24
N GLN A 358 19.49 10.27 -14.89
CA GLN A 358 20.37 11.43 -15.03
C GLN A 358 21.30 11.65 -13.83
N ASP A 359 21.14 10.87 -12.76
CA ASP A 359 22.04 10.89 -11.63
C ASP A 359 23.39 10.31 -12.10
N PRO A 360 24.50 11.08 -12.00
CA PRO A 360 25.82 10.65 -12.45
C PRO A 360 26.28 9.36 -11.77
N PHE A 361 25.60 8.96 -10.71
CA PHE A 361 25.88 7.78 -9.94
C PHE A 361 25.03 6.55 -10.33
N ILE A 362 24.37 6.54 -11.50
CA ILE A 362 23.80 5.34 -12.12
C ILE A 362 24.71 4.92 -13.29
N VAL A 363 25.32 3.73 -13.21
CA VAL A 363 26.25 3.23 -14.23
C VAL A 363 25.91 1.82 -14.68
N LYS A 364 26.37 1.41 -15.86
CA LYS A 364 26.21 0.05 -16.36
C LYS A 364 27.18 -0.91 -15.66
N VAL A 365 26.82 -2.19 -15.55
CA VAL A 365 27.71 -3.25 -15.03
C VAL A 365 29.04 -3.22 -15.80
N GLY A 366 30.14 -3.01 -15.07
CA GLY A 366 31.49 -2.99 -15.62
C GLY A 366 32.05 -1.62 -15.97
N ASP A 367 31.24 -0.55 -15.93
CA ASP A 367 31.73 0.82 -16.13
C ASP A 367 32.48 1.34 -14.90
N PRO A 368 33.53 2.17 -15.08
CA PRO A 368 34.23 2.81 -13.98
C PRO A 368 33.29 3.78 -13.25
N LEU A 369 33.25 3.69 -11.91
CA LEU A 369 32.46 4.58 -11.08
C LEU A 369 33.01 6.02 -11.19
N PRO A 370 32.16 7.06 -11.21
CA PRO A 370 32.63 8.44 -11.22
C PRO A 370 33.54 8.70 -10.01
N GLU A 371 34.70 9.31 -10.25
CA GLU A 371 35.61 9.70 -9.17
C GLU A 371 34.95 10.78 -8.31
N LEU A 372 34.80 10.50 -7.02
CA LEU A 372 34.28 11.44 -6.03
C LEU A 372 35.36 12.47 -5.66
N GLU A 373 35.56 13.49 -6.49
CA GLU A 373 36.37 14.65 -6.07
C GLU A 373 35.64 15.39 -4.92
N ASN A 374 36.22 15.32 -3.72
CA ASN A 374 35.86 16.06 -2.50
C ASN A 374 34.74 15.50 -1.58
N GLN A 375 34.66 14.18 -1.36
CA GLN A 375 33.91 13.63 -0.22
C GLN A 375 34.74 12.61 0.59
N PRO A 376 34.51 12.45 1.90
CA PRO A 376 35.43 11.74 2.80
C PRO A 376 35.33 10.20 2.75
N PHE A 377 34.82 9.60 1.66
CA PHE A 377 34.51 8.17 1.59
C PHE A 377 35.09 7.49 0.35
N VAL A 378 35.49 6.22 0.51
CA VAL A 378 36.03 5.35 -0.55
C VAL A 378 34.91 4.43 -1.04
N VAL A 379 34.57 4.49 -2.33
CA VAL A 379 33.60 3.57 -2.94
C VAL A 379 34.31 2.28 -3.31
N SER A 380 33.83 1.15 -2.78
CA SER A 380 34.37 -0.19 -3.10
C SER A 380 33.39 -0.95 -3.99
N GLY A 381 33.86 -1.96 -4.75
CA GLY A 381 33.00 -2.76 -5.63
C GLY A 381 31.80 -3.43 -4.95
N GLY A 382 31.80 -3.57 -3.62
CA GLY A 382 30.65 -4.07 -2.84
C GLY A 382 29.57 -3.01 -2.56
N SER A 383 29.78 -1.75 -2.96
CA SER A 383 28.80 -0.66 -2.87
C SER A 383 27.87 -0.59 -4.10
N VAL A 384 28.11 -1.44 -5.12
CA VAL A 384 27.28 -1.57 -6.31
C VAL A 384 26.16 -2.57 -6.03
N MET A 385 24.91 -2.15 -6.24
CA MET A 385 23.75 -3.05 -6.20
C MET A 385 23.51 -3.52 -7.64
N ASP A 386 23.61 -4.83 -7.89
CA ASP A 386 23.08 -5.35 -9.15
C ASP A 386 21.60 -4.96 -9.24
N ALA A 387 21.17 -4.38 -10.37
CA ALA A 387 19.75 -4.37 -10.63
C ALA A 387 19.39 -5.84 -10.77
N GLU A 388 18.73 -6.41 -9.76
CA GLU A 388 18.20 -7.76 -9.83
C GLU A 388 17.33 -7.80 -11.09
N ILE A 389 17.82 -8.48 -12.13
CA ILE A 389 16.93 -8.96 -13.17
C ILE A 389 16.11 -10.02 -12.48
N VAL A 390 14.83 -9.74 -12.26
CA VAL A 390 13.85 -10.80 -12.19
C VAL A 390 13.25 -10.97 -13.58
#